data_AF-A0A177Z0T3-F1
#
_entry.id   AF-A0A177Z0T3-F1
#
_cell.length_a   1.000
_cell.length_b   1.000
_cell.length_c   1.000
_cell.angle_alpha   90.00
_cell.angle_beta   90.00
_cell.angle_gamma   90.00
#
_symmetry.space_group_name_H-M   'P 1'
#
loop_
_entity.id
_entity.type
_entity.pdbx_description
1 polymer ?
#
loop_
_entity_poly.entity_id
_entity_poly.type
_entity_poly.pdbx_seq_one_letter_code
_entity_poly.pdbx_strand_id
1 'polypeptide(L)'
;MRSIASRLAVCGLTMHPEKSKIVYCKDSNRRAGYPHVSFTFLGFTFRPRKAIGQQNKLFTSFLPGVSAQALKRMRRAVRECGERCARESRYQGFALIIQ
;
A
#
# COMPACT_ATOMS: atom_id res chain seq x y z
N MET A 1 14.20 -20.58 -2.85
CA MET A 1 12.72 -20.75 -2.78
C MET A 1 12.22 -22.18 -3.05
N ARG A 2 13.06 -23.15 -3.47
CA ARG A 2 12.61 -24.52 -3.80
C ARG A 2 11.89 -25.25 -2.65
N SER A 3 12.35 -25.10 -1.40
CA SER A 3 11.70 -25.70 -0.22
C SER A 3 10.26 -25.19 -0.02
N ILE A 4 10.01 -23.89 -0.19
CA ILE A 4 8.67 -23.32 -0.06
C ILE A 4 7.76 -23.81 -1.19
N ALA A 5 8.27 -23.87 -2.43
CA ALA A 5 7.53 -24.38 -3.56
C ALA A 5 7.11 -25.85 -3.38
N SER A 6 7.99 -26.69 -2.83
CA SER A 6 7.68 -28.09 -2.52
C SER A 6 6.57 -28.21 -1.48
N ARG A 7 6.61 -27.41 -0.41
CA ARG A 7 5.55 -27.38 0.62
C ARG A 7 4.20 -26.92 0.07
N LEU A 8 4.19 -25.93 -0.83
CA LEU A 8 2.97 -25.48 -1.50
C LEU A 8 2.40 -26.56 -2.43
N ALA A 9 3.26 -27.31 -3.13
CA ALA A 9 2.85 -28.37 -4.04
C ALA A 9 2.15 -29.54 -3.31
N VAL A 10 2.57 -29.87 -2.08
CA VAL A 10 1.88 -30.87 -1.23
C VAL A 10 0.42 -30.47 -0.97
N CYS A 11 0.14 -29.17 -0.88
CA CYS A 11 -1.21 -28.63 -0.72
C CYS A 11 -1.92 -28.35 -2.05
N GLY A 12 -1.37 -28.76 -3.20
CA GLY A 12 -1.93 -28.50 -4.53
C GLY A 12 -1.79 -27.05 -5.01
N LEU A 13 -0.88 -26.27 -4.43
CA LEU A 13 -0.66 -24.86 -4.79
C LEU A 13 0.63 -24.68 -5.61
N THR A 14 0.55 -23.85 -6.67
CA THR A 14 1.70 -23.51 -7.52
C THR A 14 2.19 -22.09 -7.25
N MET A 15 3.50 -21.94 -7.06
CA MET A 15 4.13 -20.65 -6.80
C MET A 15 4.35 -19.87 -8.12
N HIS A 16 3.86 -18.63 -8.19
CA HIS A 16 4.01 -17.80 -9.38
C HIS A 16 5.34 -17.02 -9.38
N PRO A 17 6.19 -17.15 -10.41
CA PRO A 17 7.55 -16.60 -10.39
C PRO A 17 7.60 -15.07 -10.31
N GLU A 18 6.61 -14.38 -10.89
CA GLU A 18 6.60 -12.92 -10.83
C GLU A 18 6.05 -12.34 -9.52
N LYS A 19 5.17 -13.08 -8.83
CA LYS A 19 4.52 -12.62 -7.60
C LYS A 19 5.36 -12.99 -6.38
N SER A 20 6.05 -14.11 -6.42
CA SER A 20 6.89 -14.63 -5.35
C SER A 20 8.34 -14.24 -5.57
N LYS A 21 8.78 -13.17 -4.90
CA LYS A 21 10.14 -12.63 -4.99
C LYS A 21 10.74 -12.47 -3.59
N ILE A 22 12.04 -12.70 -3.45
CA ILE A 22 12.78 -12.34 -2.23
C ILE A 22 13.13 -10.85 -2.33
N VAL A 23 12.74 -10.09 -1.31
CA VAL A 23 13.00 -8.65 -1.26
C VAL A 23 14.00 -8.37 -0.15
N TYR A 24 15.00 -7.56 -0.48
CA TYR A 24 16.00 -7.13 0.47
C TYR A 24 15.47 -5.94 1.29
N CYS A 25 15.21 -6.20 2.57
CA CYS A 25 14.86 -5.16 3.53
C CYS A 25 16.12 -4.40 3.94
N LYS A 26 16.44 -3.34 3.18
CA LYS A 26 17.58 -2.46 3.45
C LYS A 26 17.31 -1.52 4.63
N ASP A 27 18.29 -1.42 5.52
CA ASP A 27 18.33 -0.52 6.68
C ASP A 27 19.72 0.15 6.79
N SER A 28 19.95 0.93 7.84
CA SER A 28 21.24 1.60 8.08
C SER A 28 22.45 0.66 8.27
N ASN A 29 22.24 -0.54 8.79
CA ASN A 29 23.32 -1.51 9.07
C ASN A 29 23.63 -2.35 7.82
N ARG A 30 22.66 -2.47 6.92
CA ARG A 30 22.67 -3.32 5.73
C ARG A 30 23.09 -2.55 4.48
N ARG A 31 24.38 -2.54 4.17
CA ARG A 31 24.95 -1.76 3.05
C ARG A 31 24.89 -2.42 1.68
N ALA A 32 24.63 -3.73 1.61
CA ALA A 32 24.60 -4.46 0.34
C ALA A 32 23.52 -3.94 -0.62
N GLY A 33 23.81 -4.01 -1.92
CA GLY A 33 22.90 -3.66 -3.00
C GLY A 33 22.24 -4.89 -3.60
N TYR A 34 20.92 -4.83 -3.75
CA TYR A 34 20.11 -5.87 -4.41
C TYR A 34 19.11 -5.21 -5.36
N PRO A 35 18.66 -5.91 -6.43
CA PRO A 35 17.74 -5.33 -7.40
C PRO A 35 16.32 -5.14 -6.81
N HIS A 36 15.88 -6.03 -5.92
CA HIS A 36 14.57 -5.96 -5.30
C HIS A 36 14.67 -5.41 -3.88
N VAL A 37 14.32 -4.14 -3.70
CA VAL A 37 14.37 -3.40 -2.41
C VAL A 37 13.02 -2.82 -2.00
N SER A 38 11.94 -3.10 -2.73
CA SER A 38 10.60 -2.68 -2.35
C SER A 38 9.55 -3.67 -2.83
N PHE A 39 8.42 -3.71 -2.12
CA PHE A 39 7.24 -4.48 -2.52
C PHE A 39 5.96 -3.82 -2.04
N THR A 40 4.84 -4.19 -2.66
CA THR A 40 3.51 -3.74 -2.28
C THR A 40 2.69 -4.88 -1.69
N PHE A 41 2.08 -4.64 -0.54
CA PHE A 41 1.18 -5.59 0.12
C PHE A 41 0.01 -4.84 0.75
N LEU A 42 -1.23 -5.31 0.51
CA LEU A 42 -2.48 -4.72 1.03
C LEU A 42 -2.60 -3.19 0.84
N GLY A 43 -2.11 -2.67 -0.28
CA GLY A 43 -2.16 -1.23 -0.57
C GLY A 43 -1.05 -0.39 0.07
N PHE A 44 -0.08 -1.01 0.76
CA PHE A 44 1.11 -0.35 1.30
C PHE A 44 2.36 -0.75 0.49
N THR A 45 3.23 0.21 0.21
CA THR A 45 4.56 -0.01 -0.35
C THR A 45 5.60 0.03 0.77
N PHE A 46 6.22 -1.11 1.01
CA PHE A 46 7.36 -1.25 1.91
C PHE A 46 8.66 -0.98 1.14
N ARG A 47 9.47 -0.06 1.67
CA ARG A 47 10.76 0.33 1.10
C ARG A 47 11.64 1.01 2.15
N PRO A 48 12.95 1.19 1.90
CA PRO A 48 13.82 1.96 2.79
C PRO A 48 13.35 3.41 2.84
N ARG A 49 13.11 3.91 4.06
CA ARG A 49 12.67 5.27 4.34
C ARG A 49 13.48 5.83 5.50
N LYS A 50 13.60 7.16 5.55
CA LYS A 50 14.20 7.84 6.71
C LYS A 50 13.22 7.77 7.89
N ALA A 51 13.75 7.43 9.05
CA ALA A 51 13.06 7.38 10.33
C ALA A 51 13.89 8.16 11.35
N ILE A 52 13.23 8.67 12.39
CA ILE A 52 13.87 9.37 13.50
C ILE A 52 13.79 8.45 14.72
N GLY A 53 14.94 8.17 15.33
CA GLY A 53 15.02 7.34 16.53
C GLY A 53 14.79 8.15 17.80
N GLN A 54 14.70 7.47 18.94
CA GLN A 54 14.48 8.11 20.24
C GLN A 54 15.53 9.17 20.61
N GLN A 55 16.76 9.05 20.07
CA GLN A 55 17.85 10.02 20.29
C GLN A 55 17.86 11.16 19.24
N ASN A 56 16.74 11.41 18.54
CA ASN A 56 16.64 12.32 17.38
C ASN A 56 17.63 12.03 16.23
N LYS A 57 18.22 10.83 16.20
CA LYS A 57 19.12 10.41 15.13
C LYS A 57 18.31 9.93 13.92
N LEU A 58 18.64 10.49 12.76
CA LEU A 58 18.11 10.03 11.47
C LEU A 58 18.74 8.69 11.11
N PHE A 59 17.91 7.70 10.83
CA PHE A 59 18.35 6.39 10.35
C PHE A 59 17.45 5.91 9.20
N THR A 60 17.95 4.96 8.40
CA THR A 60 17.17 4.33 7.34
C THR A 60 16.55 3.06 7.90
N SER A 61 15.22 2.97 7.85
CA SER A 61 14.45 1.80 8.24
C SER A 61 13.57 1.34 7.10
N PHE A 62 13.22 0.06 7.09
CA PHE A 62 12.32 -0.49 6.09
C PHE A 62 10.87 -0.31 6.55
N LEU A 63 10.22 0.75 6.08
CA LEU A 63 8.95 1.21 6.60
C LEU A 63 7.83 1.17 5.55
N PRO A 64 6.58 0.88 5.98
CA PRO A 64 5.42 0.97 5.11
C PRO A 64 5.10 2.42 4.75
N GLY A 65 4.40 2.60 3.64
CA GLY A 65 3.68 3.83 3.33
C GLY A 65 2.65 3.56 2.26
N VAL A 66 1.61 4.39 2.17
CA VAL A 66 0.50 4.18 1.21
C VAL A 66 1.07 4.03 -0.20
N SER A 67 0.66 2.96 -0.89
CA SER A 67 1.09 2.70 -2.25
C SER A 67 0.55 3.76 -3.21
N ALA A 68 1.27 4.00 -4.31
CA ALA A 68 0.83 4.95 -5.32
C ALA A 68 -0.55 4.58 -5.90
N GLN A 69 -0.84 3.28 -6.03
CA GLN A 69 -2.14 2.79 -6.50
C GLN A 69 -3.24 3.09 -5.48
N ALA A 70 -3.00 2.84 -4.18
CA ALA A 70 -3.95 3.17 -3.12
C ALA A 70 -4.20 4.69 -3.05
N LEU A 71 -3.15 5.51 -3.13
CA LEU A 71 -3.29 6.98 -3.20
C LEU A 71 -4.16 7.43 -4.38
N LYS A 72 -4.01 6.82 -5.56
CA LYS A 72 -4.86 7.11 -6.73
C LYS A 72 -6.33 6.77 -6.46
N ARG A 73 -6.61 5.63 -5.84
CA ARG A 73 -7.97 5.21 -5.46
C ARG A 73 -8.59 6.17 -4.43
N MET A 74 -7.83 6.53 -3.39
CA MET A 74 -8.29 7.49 -2.38
C MET A 74 -8.60 8.85 -2.99
N ARG A 75 -7.72 9.38 -3.85
CA ARG A 75 -7.95 10.66 -4.54
C ARG A 75 -9.19 10.62 -5.44
N ARG A 76 -9.44 9.50 -6.12
CA ARG A 76 -10.66 9.32 -6.93
C ARG A 76 -11.91 9.35 -6.05
N ALA A 77 -11.92 8.59 -4.97
CA ALA A 77 -13.05 8.54 -4.04
C ALA A 77 -13.38 9.93 -3.45
N VAL A 78 -12.35 10.72 -3.10
CA VAL A 78 -12.54 12.10 -2.61
C VAL A 78 -13.18 13.00 -3.67
N ARG A 79 -12.78 12.90 -4.94
CA ARG A 79 -13.38 13.69 -6.04
C ARG A 79 -14.84 13.32 -6.27
N GLU A 80 -15.13 12.02 -6.35
CA GLU A 80 -16.51 11.53 -6.53
C GLU A 80 -17.41 11.88 -5.34
N CYS A 81 -16.87 11.88 -4.12
CA CYS A 81 -17.57 12.33 -2.92
C CYS A 81 -17.87 13.84 -2.96
N GLY A 82 -16.92 14.67 -3.40
CA GLY A 82 -17.13 16.11 -3.60
C GLY A 82 -18.23 16.41 -4.62
N GLU A 83 -18.26 15.67 -5.74
CA GLU A 83 -19.31 15.78 -6.76
C GLU A 83 -20.68 15.27 -6.27
N ARG A 84 -20.71 14.30 -5.34
CA ARG A 84 -21.94 13.85 -4.69
C ARG A 84 -22.45 14.89 -3.67
N CYS A 85 -21.58 15.43 -2.82
CA CYS A 85 -21.94 16.51 -1.89
C CYS A 85 -22.48 17.75 -2.62
N ALA A 86 -21.92 18.11 -3.78
CA ALA A 86 -22.43 19.19 -4.62
C ALA A 86 -23.79 18.91 -5.29
N ARG A 87 -24.22 17.64 -5.37
CA ARG A 87 -25.56 17.25 -5.84
C ARG A 87 -26.58 17.16 -4.70
N GLU A 88 -26.15 16.79 -3.49
CA GLU A 88 -27.01 16.74 -2.31
C GLU A 88 -27.47 18.14 -1.86
N SER A 89 -26.64 19.18 -2.02
CA SER A 89 -27.02 20.57 -1.70
C SER A 89 -28.01 21.20 -2.69
N ARG A 90 -28.51 20.47 -3.69
CA ARG A 90 -29.51 20.98 -4.66
C ARG A 90 -30.95 20.52 -4.37
N TYR A 91 -31.16 19.72 -3.32
CA TYR A 91 -32.49 19.23 -2.90
C TYR A 91 -32.88 19.66 -1.48
N GLN A 92 -32.42 20.82 -1.00
CA GLN A 92 -33.07 21.53 0.11
C GLN A 92 -33.88 22.69 -0.47
N GLY A 93 -35.10 22.40 -0.95
CA GLY A 93 -35.96 23.42 -1.57
C GLY A 93 -37.34 22.98 -2.03
N PHE A 94 -37.70 21.69 -1.97
CA PHE A 94 -39.08 21.26 -2.21
C PHE A 94 -39.62 20.56 -0.96
N ALA A 95 -40.28 21.35 -0.12
CA ALA A 95 -41.21 20.85 0.88
C ALA A 95 -42.40 20.21 0.13
N LEU A 96 -42.47 18.89 0.14
CA LEU A 96 -43.65 18.17 -0.31
C LEU A 96 -44.71 18.29 0.79
N ILE A 97 -45.53 19.34 0.72
CA ILE A 97 -46.80 19.41 1.45
C ILE A 97 -47.77 18.50 0.67
N ILE A 98 -48.02 17.30 1.17
CA ILE A 98 -49.19 16.51 0.75
C ILE A 98 -50.35 16.95 1.65
N GLN A 99 -51.47 17.34 1.01
CA GLN A 99 -52.74 17.71 1.66
C GLN A 99 -53.33 16.58 2.48
#